data_AF-A0A7S4HYY9-F1
#
_entry.id   AF-A0A7S4HYY9-F1
#
_cell.length_a   1.000
_cell.length_b   1.000
_cell.length_c   1.000
_cell.angle_alpha   90.00
_cell.angle_beta   90.00
_cell.angle_gamma   90.00
#
_symmetry.space_group_name_H-M   'P 1'
#
loop_
_entity.id
_entity.type
_entity.pdbx_description
1 polymer ?
#
loop_
_entity_poly.entity_id
_entity_poly.type
_entity_poly.pdbx_seq_one_letter_code
_entity_poly.pdbx_strand_id
1 'polypeptide(L)'
;SGCIAMFKFDIVTATQKLSFAYENCSRKYPRNIRLILKFLIPLRLLQGKQIPSHALLARYSLADYYRTIIDAYKKGDIHALRQSIQDNQIVFIKQGVYLILEKLVMLAFRNLFKKAYKILNPPNNLVMMAQFHKAVAFRNEIDIDEVECMVANLIYRKYIKGYIARRGDSSALKLDKTEAFPPLAKIFSSQTL
;
A
#
# COMPACT_ATOMS: atom_id res chain seq x y z
N SER A 1 -19.75 14.40 -2.97
CA SER A 1 -18.49 15.17 -2.81
C SER A 1 -17.26 14.29 -2.53
N GLY A 2 -17.34 13.27 -1.65
CA GLY A 2 -16.21 12.36 -1.38
C GLY A 2 -15.73 11.53 -2.59
N CYS A 3 -16.63 10.86 -3.31
CA CYS A 3 -16.25 10.12 -4.52
C CYS A 3 -15.73 11.04 -5.64
N ILE A 4 -16.26 12.26 -5.75
CA ILE A 4 -15.76 13.27 -6.70
C ILE A 4 -14.29 13.61 -6.42
N ALA A 5 -13.94 13.82 -5.14
CA ALA A 5 -12.55 14.03 -4.74
C ALA A 5 -11.67 12.82 -5.07
N MET A 6 -12.18 11.60 -4.85
CA MET A 6 -11.47 10.37 -5.22
C MET A 6 -11.19 10.28 -6.73
N PHE A 7 -12.16 10.61 -7.58
CA PHE A 7 -11.98 10.63 -9.04
C PHE A 7 -11.00 11.71 -9.51
N LYS A 8 -10.87 12.80 -8.76
CA LYS A 8 -9.83 13.83 -8.94
C LYS A 8 -8.49 13.46 -8.31
N PHE A 9 -8.33 12.23 -7.82
CA PHE A 9 -7.16 11.76 -7.07
C PHE A 9 -6.81 12.57 -5.81
N ASP A 10 -7.76 13.35 -5.28
CA ASP A 10 -7.63 14.00 -3.97
C ASP A 10 -7.98 12.98 -2.86
N ILE A 11 -6.98 12.14 -2.55
CA ILE A 11 -7.10 11.04 -1.58
C ILE A 11 -7.38 11.56 -0.17
N VAL A 12 -6.80 12.70 0.22
CA VAL A 12 -6.95 13.26 1.56
C VAL A 12 -8.38 13.72 1.79
N THR A 13 -8.90 14.58 0.90
CA THR A 13 -10.28 15.07 0.98
C THR A 13 -11.29 13.94 0.82
N ALA A 14 -11.04 12.99 -0.09
CA ALA A 14 -11.92 11.83 -0.28
C ALA A 14 -12.03 11.00 1.01
N THR A 15 -10.90 10.70 1.64
CA THR A 15 -10.86 9.91 2.89
C THR A 15 -11.57 10.64 4.02
N GLN A 16 -11.36 11.95 4.17
CA GLN A 16 -12.02 12.76 5.20
C GLN A 16 -13.54 12.74 5.02
N LYS A 17 -14.03 13.06 3.81
CA LYS A 17 -15.48 13.11 3.52
C LYS A 17 -16.16 11.74 3.67
N LEU A 18 -15.50 10.66 3.23
CA LEU A 18 -16.05 9.31 3.37
C LEU A 18 -15.97 8.79 4.80
N SER A 19 -14.96 9.19 5.58
CA SER A 19 -14.90 8.88 7.02
C SER A 19 -16.02 9.57 7.78
N PHE A 20 -16.25 10.86 7.52
CA PHE A 20 -17.37 11.60 8.08
C PHE A 20 -18.71 10.93 7.74
N ALA A 21 -18.91 10.54 6.48
CA ALA A 21 -20.12 9.83 6.06
C ALA A 21 -20.29 8.49 6.79
N TYR A 22 -19.20 7.71 6.97
CA TYR A 22 -19.23 6.43 7.69
C TYR A 22 -19.60 6.62 9.18
N GLU A 23 -19.03 7.63 9.84
CA GLU A 23 -19.25 7.93 11.26
C GLU A 23 -20.66 8.45 11.53
N ASN A 24 -21.23 9.21 10.60
CA ASN A 24 -22.59 9.75 10.71
C ASN A 24 -23.67 8.82 10.10
N CYS A 25 -23.29 7.68 9.52
CA CYS A 25 -24.26 6.74 8.97
C CYS A 25 -24.88 5.89 10.08
N SER A 26 -26.20 5.92 10.19
CA SER A 26 -26.91 5.08 11.17
C SER A 26 -26.68 3.59 10.89
N ARG A 27 -26.38 2.84 11.95
CA ARG A 27 -26.22 1.37 11.91
C ARG A 27 -27.47 0.63 11.41
N LYS A 28 -28.63 1.29 11.39
CA LYS A 28 -29.88 0.78 10.82
C LYS A 28 -29.84 0.59 9.30
N TYR A 29 -28.88 1.23 8.59
CA TYR A 29 -28.76 1.16 7.13
C TYR A 29 -27.47 0.46 6.67
N PRO A 30 -27.35 -0.87 6.84
CA PRO A 30 -26.13 -1.61 6.54
C PRO A 30 -25.75 -1.56 5.05
N ARG A 31 -26.71 -1.40 4.14
CA ARG A 31 -26.46 -1.21 2.71
C ARG A 31 -25.68 0.07 2.42
N ASN A 32 -26.03 1.18 3.09
CA ASN A 32 -25.34 2.46 2.93
C ASN A 32 -23.93 2.40 3.50
N ILE A 33 -23.77 1.77 4.68
CA ILE A 33 -22.46 1.56 5.28
C ILE A 33 -21.57 0.71 4.37
N ARG A 34 -22.10 -0.37 3.80
CA ARG A 34 -21.40 -1.21 2.82
C ARG A 34 -20.92 -0.39 1.62
N LEU A 35 -21.77 0.48 1.06
CA LEU A 35 -21.40 1.35 -0.06
C LEU A 35 -20.25 2.30 0.33
N ILE A 36 -20.34 2.95 1.49
CA ILE A 36 -19.27 3.85 1.97
C ILE A 36 -17.96 3.07 2.14
N LEU A 37 -18.01 1.89 2.76
CA LEU A 37 -16.84 1.05 3.02
C LEU A 37 -16.13 0.59 1.74
N LYS A 38 -16.85 0.33 0.63
CA LYS A 38 -16.23 -0.02 -0.66
C LYS A 38 -15.22 1.02 -1.14
N PHE A 39 -15.51 2.30 -0.92
CA PHE A 39 -14.60 3.39 -1.29
C PHE A 39 -13.60 3.70 -0.18
N LEU A 40 -14.05 3.62 1.08
CA LEU A 40 -13.25 4.04 2.23
C LEU A 40 -12.10 3.07 2.56
N ILE A 41 -12.31 1.77 2.38
CA ILE A 41 -11.27 0.74 2.63
C ILE A 41 -10.01 0.98 1.78
N PRO A 42 -10.07 1.04 0.44
CA PRO A 42 -8.85 1.22 -0.37
C PRO A 42 -8.16 2.56 -0.07
N LEU A 43 -8.90 3.63 0.22
CA LEU A 43 -8.35 4.92 0.62
C LEU A 43 -7.60 4.86 1.95
N ARG A 44 -8.19 4.23 2.98
CA ARG A 44 -7.57 4.07 4.30
C ARG A 44 -6.33 3.18 4.26
N LEU A 45 -6.36 2.13 3.42
CA LEU A 45 -5.19 1.28 3.17
C LEU A 45 -4.06 2.06 2.52
N LEU A 46 -4.35 2.85 1.47
CA LEU A 46 -3.38 3.67 0.75
C LEU A 46 -2.70 4.69 1.67
N GLN A 47 -3.48 5.35 2.54
CA GLN A 47 -2.95 6.29 3.52
C GLN A 47 -2.24 5.62 4.71
N GLY A 48 -2.33 4.29 4.83
CA GLY A 48 -1.86 3.51 5.99
C GLY A 48 -2.41 4.00 7.32
N LYS A 49 -3.66 4.51 7.34
CA LYS A 49 -4.34 4.98 8.55
C LYS A 49 -4.95 3.83 9.33
N GLN A 50 -5.72 2.99 8.66
CA GLN A 50 -6.48 1.91 9.28
C GLN A 50 -6.59 0.72 8.34
N ILE A 51 -6.44 -0.48 8.90
CA ILE A 51 -6.67 -1.73 8.18
C ILE A 51 -7.94 -2.35 8.77
N PRO A 52 -8.98 -2.61 7.95
CA PRO A 52 -10.23 -3.15 8.48
C PRO A 52 -10.02 -4.57 9.03
N SER A 53 -10.75 -4.92 10.08
CA SER A 53 -10.75 -6.27 10.64
C SER A 53 -11.55 -7.23 9.75
N HIS A 54 -11.22 -8.52 9.80
CA HIS A 54 -12.00 -9.53 9.07
C HIS A 54 -13.46 -9.57 9.52
N ALA A 55 -13.74 -9.30 10.81
CA ALA A 55 -15.10 -9.19 11.33
C ALA A 55 -15.88 -8.04 10.67
N LEU A 56 -15.25 -6.88 10.43
CA LEU A 56 -15.88 -5.77 9.72
C LEU A 56 -16.21 -6.15 8.27
N LEU A 57 -15.28 -6.82 7.59
CA LEU A 57 -15.49 -7.27 6.21
C LEU A 57 -16.64 -8.28 6.14
N ALA A 58 -16.67 -9.27 7.03
CA ALA A 58 -17.73 -10.27 7.09
C ALA A 58 -19.10 -9.61 7.36
N ARG A 59 -19.18 -8.72 8.34
CA ARG A 59 -20.42 -8.01 8.72
C ARG A 59 -21.07 -7.28 7.55
N TYR A 60 -20.28 -6.70 6.66
CA TYR A 60 -20.79 -5.96 5.51
C TYR A 60 -20.63 -6.70 4.18
N SER A 61 -20.36 -8.02 4.19
CA SER A 61 -20.19 -8.90 3.01
C SER A 61 -19.09 -8.46 2.04
N LEU A 62 -18.02 -7.85 2.55
CA LEU A 62 -16.89 -7.30 1.80
C LEU A 62 -15.66 -8.23 1.81
N ALA A 63 -15.77 -9.40 2.44
CA ALA A 63 -14.67 -10.36 2.57
C ALA A 63 -14.15 -10.84 1.21
N ASP A 64 -15.05 -11.20 0.28
CA ASP A 64 -14.69 -11.75 -1.03
C ASP A 64 -13.83 -10.79 -1.87
N TYR A 65 -14.02 -9.48 -1.67
CA TYR A 65 -13.30 -8.45 -2.41
C TYR A 65 -11.98 -8.03 -1.75
N TYR A 66 -11.97 -7.90 -0.42
CA TYR A 66 -10.86 -7.22 0.27
C TYR A 66 -10.03 -8.11 1.18
N ARG A 67 -10.49 -9.32 1.55
CA ARG A 67 -9.76 -10.17 2.50
C ARG A 67 -8.36 -10.50 2.00
N THR A 68 -8.27 -11.07 0.79
CA THR A 68 -6.99 -11.43 0.17
C THR A 68 -6.12 -10.21 -0.09
N ILE A 69 -6.71 -9.11 -0.60
CA ILE A 69 -6.01 -7.83 -0.80
C ILE A 69 -5.35 -7.35 0.51
N ILE A 70 -6.08 -7.34 1.62
CA ILE A 70 -5.59 -6.86 2.91
C ILE A 70 -4.48 -7.78 3.45
N ASP A 71 -4.66 -9.08 3.36
CA ASP A 71 -3.69 -10.06 3.85
C ASP A 71 -2.40 -10.01 3.04
N ALA A 72 -2.51 -9.96 1.72
CA ALA A 72 -1.38 -9.83 0.81
C ALA A 72 -0.65 -8.49 1.00
N TYR A 73 -1.39 -7.38 1.11
CA TYR A 73 -0.84 -6.05 1.40
C TYR A 73 -0.05 -6.01 2.70
N LYS A 74 -0.61 -6.54 3.80
CA LYS A 74 0.07 -6.66 5.11
C LYS A 74 1.30 -7.56 5.04
N LYS A 75 1.20 -8.65 4.28
CA LYS A 75 2.28 -9.63 4.12
C LYS A 75 3.42 -9.09 3.26
N GLY A 76 3.13 -8.17 2.35
CA GLY A 76 4.05 -7.82 1.27
C GLY A 76 4.10 -8.93 0.22
N ASP A 77 2.98 -9.65 0.03
CA ASP A 77 2.84 -10.67 -1.01
C ASP A 77 2.31 -9.99 -2.28
N ILE A 78 3.22 -9.60 -3.18
CA ILE A 78 2.88 -8.84 -4.37
C ILE A 78 2.08 -9.69 -5.36
N HIS A 79 2.45 -10.95 -5.52
CA HIS A 79 1.76 -11.87 -6.43
C HIS A 79 0.30 -12.06 -6.02
N ALA A 80 0.04 -12.41 -4.75
CA ALA A 80 -1.33 -12.59 -4.26
C ALA A 80 -2.15 -11.30 -4.31
N LEU A 81 -1.51 -10.14 -4.08
CA LEU A 81 -2.18 -8.84 -4.17
C LEU A 81 -2.59 -8.53 -5.62
N ARG A 82 -1.68 -8.66 -6.58
CA ARG A 82 -1.96 -8.42 -8.00
C ARG A 82 -3.04 -9.36 -8.51
N GLN A 83 -2.93 -10.66 -8.22
CA GLN A 83 -3.93 -11.66 -8.63
C GLN A 83 -5.32 -11.29 -8.08
N SER A 84 -5.43 -10.98 -6.78
CA SER A 84 -6.71 -10.62 -6.17
C SER A 84 -7.34 -9.34 -6.74
N ILE A 85 -6.52 -8.39 -7.19
CA ILE A 85 -6.99 -7.18 -7.89
C ILE A 85 -7.47 -7.54 -9.31
N GLN A 86 -6.74 -8.38 -10.03
CA GLN A 86 -7.07 -8.83 -11.38
C GLN A 86 -8.35 -9.67 -11.42
N ASP A 87 -8.51 -10.63 -10.51
CA ASP A 87 -9.70 -11.49 -10.41
C ASP A 87 -11.00 -10.67 -10.26
N ASN A 88 -10.90 -9.47 -9.68
CA ASN A 88 -12.02 -8.57 -9.42
C ASN A 88 -11.96 -7.29 -10.28
N GLN A 89 -11.13 -7.25 -11.33
CA GLN A 89 -10.80 -6.04 -12.09
C GLN A 89 -12.05 -5.31 -12.60
N ILE A 90 -12.97 -6.02 -13.26
CA ILE A 90 -14.19 -5.44 -13.83
C ILE A 90 -15.03 -4.76 -12.75
N VAL A 91 -15.14 -5.37 -11.57
CA VAL A 91 -15.89 -4.84 -10.44
C VAL A 91 -15.23 -3.56 -9.90
N PHE A 92 -13.90 -3.57 -9.74
CA PHE A 92 -13.17 -2.42 -9.23
C PHE A 92 -13.10 -1.25 -10.22
N ILE A 93 -13.09 -1.52 -11.52
CA ILE A 93 -13.18 -0.50 -12.58
C ILE A 93 -14.55 0.16 -12.54
N LYS A 94 -15.64 -0.62 -12.53
CA LYS A 94 -17.02 -0.10 -12.43
C LYS A 94 -17.24 0.73 -11.17
N GLN A 95 -16.56 0.37 -10.08
CA GLN A 95 -16.60 1.10 -8.81
C GLN A 95 -15.62 2.30 -8.78
N GLY A 96 -14.73 2.48 -9.75
CA GLY A 96 -13.77 3.57 -9.76
C GLY A 96 -12.63 3.47 -8.73
N VAL A 97 -12.42 2.30 -8.11
CA VAL A 97 -11.40 2.08 -7.07
C VAL A 97 -10.16 1.33 -7.57
N TYR A 98 -10.20 0.81 -8.80
CA TYR A 98 -9.10 0.02 -9.39
C TYR A 98 -7.74 0.74 -9.30
N LEU A 99 -7.68 2.01 -9.73
CA LEU A 99 -6.44 2.79 -9.72
C LEU A 99 -5.91 3.08 -8.31
N ILE A 100 -6.78 3.07 -7.29
CA ILE A 100 -6.37 3.20 -5.88
C ILE A 100 -5.77 1.88 -5.38
N LEU A 101 -6.38 0.75 -5.76
CA LEU A 101 -5.90 -0.59 -5.42
C LEU A 101 -4.54 -0.90 -6.09
N GLU A 102 -4.34 -0.50 -7.34
CA GLU A 102 -3.05 -0.62 -8.04
C GLU A 102 -1.93 0.09 -7.27
N LYS A 103 -2.19 1.26 -6.68
CA LYS A 103 -1.20 1.97 -5.84
C LYS A 103 -0.82 1.19 -4.58
N LEU A 104 -1.65 0.25 -4.11
CA LEU A 104 -1.30 -0.61 -2.98
C LEU A 104 -0.16 -1.58 -3.32
N VAL A 105 0.06 -1.92 -4.59
CA VAL A 105 1.15 -2.81 -5.02
C VAL A 105 2.51 -2.22 -4.65
N MET A 106 2.71 -0.93 -4.91
CA MET A 106 3.94 -0.21 -4.52
C MET A 106 4.14 -0.21 -2.99
N LEU A 107 3.06 -0.06 -2.24
CA LEU A 107 3.10 -0.11 -0.78
C LEU A 107 3.32 -1.54 -0.24
N ALA A 108 2.88 -2.58 -0.97
CA ALA A 108 3.18 -3.96 -0.64
C ALA A 108 4.68 -4.27 -0.81
N PHE A 109 5.31 -3.78 -1.89
CA PHE A 109 6.77 -3.84 -2.04
C PHE A 109 7.50 -3.16 -0.90
N ARG A 110 7.05 -1.97 -0.51
CA ARG A 110 7.57 -1.27 0.67
C ARG A 110 7.45 -2.11 1.95
N ASN A 111 6.31 -2.78 2.16
CA ASN A 111 6.11 -3.65 3.32
C ASN A 111 7.02 -4.89 3.29
N LEU A 112 7.23 -5.47 2.11
CA LEU A 112 8.17 -6.57 1.90
C LEU A 112 9.60 -6.14 2.23
N PHE A 113 10.08 -5.04 1.64
CA PHE A 113 11.43 -4.52 1.91
C PHE A 113 11.62 -4.12 3.37
N LYS A 114 10.59 -3.58 4.04
CA LYS A 114 10.61 -3.30 5.47
C LYS A 114 10.82 -4.58 6.29
N LYS A 115 10.18 -5.68 5.91
CA LYS A 115 10.36 -6.98 6.58
C LYS A 115 11.73 -7.58 6.29
N ALA A 116 12.15 -7.59 5.02
CA ALA A 116 13.47 -8.05 4.63
C ALA A 116 14.57 -7.30 5.41
N TYR A 117 14.48 -5.97 5.49
CA TYR A 117 15.40 -5.14 6.26
C TYR A 117 15.46 -5.55 7.75
N LYS A 118 14.30 -5.78 8.38
CA LYS A 118 14.23 -6.22 9.78
C LYS A 118 14.85 -7.61 10.00
N ILE A 119 14.61 -8.53 9.08
CA ILE A 119 15.12 -9.91 9.16
C ILE A 119 16.63 -9.93 8.92
N LEU A 120 17.10 -9.21 7.90
CA LEU A 120 18.53 -9.13 7.57
C LEU A 120 19.34 -8.42 8.65
N ASN A 121 18.72 -7.46 9.37
CA ASN A 121 19.35 -6.64 10.41
C ASN A 121 20.76 -6.15 10.01
N PRO A 122 20.87 -5.43 8.89
CA PRO A 122 22.16 -5.16 8.25
C PRO A 122 23.02 -4.21 9.10
N PRO A 123 24.35 -4.45 9.18
CA PRO A 123 25.24 -3.51 9.82
C PRO A 123 25.22 -2.16 9.08
N ASN A 124 25.31 -1.08 9.84
CA ASN A 124 25.32 0.29 9.31
C ASN A 124 24.08 0.65 8.45
N ASN A 125 22.96 -0.05 8.58
CA ASN A 125 21.73 0.18 7.79
C ASN A 125 21.99 0.17 6.27
N LEU A 126 22.90 -0.69 5.80
CA LEU A 126 23.25 -0.80 4.38
C LEU A 126 22.86 -2.18 3.85
N VAL A 127 21.95 -2.23 2.88
CA VAL A 127 21.47 -3.48 2.26
C VAL A 127 21.88 -3.51 0.80
N MET A 128 22.55 -4.59 0.36
CA MET A 128 22.84 -4.79 -1.06
C MET A 128 21.53 -5.01 -1.84
N MET A 129 21.38 -4.43 -3.04
CA MET A 129 20.15 -4.62 -3.83
C MET A 129 19.89 -6.08 -4.16
N ALA A 130 20.93 -6.89 -4.34
CA ALA A 130 20.82 -8.33 -4.50
C ALA A 130 20.04 -9.02 -3.35
N GLN A 131 20.10 -8.51 -2.12
CA GLN A 131 19.34 -9.06 -0.98
C GLN A 131 17.84 -8.73 -1.08
N PHE A 132 17.50 -7.53 -1.56
CA PHE A 132 16.12 -7.15 -1.84
C PHE A 132 15.57 -7.88 -3.07
N HIS A 133 16.39 -8.08 -4.10
CA HIS A 133 16.05 -8.91 -5.26
C HIS A 133 15.70 -10.33 -4.82
N LYS A 134 16.51 -10.98 -3.98
CA LYS A 134 16.18 -12.30 -3.41
C LYS A 134 14.83 -12.34 -2.69
N ALA A 135 14.47 -11.28 -1.98
CA ALA A 135 13.18 -11.20 -1.28
C ALA A 135 11.98 -11.09 -2.23
N VAL A 136 12.17 -10.50 -3.40
CA VAL A 136 11.10 -10.27 -4.40
C VAL A 136 11.02 -11.43 -5.41
N ALA A 137 12.16 -11.93 -5.86
CA ALA A 137 12.28 -12.93 -6.92
C ALA A 137 11.65 -14.29 -6.56
N PHE A 138 11.41 -14.56 -5.28
CA PHE A 138 10.80 -15.82 -4.83
C PHE A 138 9.42 -16.10 -5.46
N ARG A 139 8.67 -15.06 -5.85
CA ARG A 139 7.30 -15.17 -6.41
C ARG A 139 7.00 -14.21 -7.55
N ASN A 140 8.00 -13.46 -8.01
CA ASN A 140 7.82 -12.48 -9.06
C ASN A 140 9.00 -12.60 -10.02
N GLU A 141 8.72 -12.57 -11.32
CA GLU A 141 9.73 -12.48 -12.38
C GLU A 141 10.18 -11.03 -12.48
N ILE A 142 10.98 -10.59 -11.49
CA ILE A 142 11.46 -9.20 -11.39
C ILE A 142 12.98 -9.24 -11.34
N ASP A 143 13.63 -8.52 -12.24
CA ASP A 143 15.09 -8.45 -12.30
C ASP A 143 15.68 -7.43 -11.29
N ILE A 144 17.01 -7.35 -11.22
CA ILE A 144 17.67 -6.46 -10.27
C ILE A 144 17.51 -4.97 -10.61
N ASP A 145 17.43 -4.62 -11.89
CA ASP A 145 17.29 -3.25 -12.37
C ASP A 145 15.88 -2.72 -12.07
N GLU A 146 14.86 -3.59 -12.19
CA GLU A 146 13.50 -3.31 -11.77
C GLU A 146 13.41 -3.11 -10.25
N VAL A 147 14.12 -3.92 -9.45
CA VAL A 147 14.21 -3.71 -7.99
C VAL A 147 14.85 -2.36 -7.66
N GLU A 148 15.95 -2.01 -8.34
CA GLU A 148 16.58 -0.69 -8.20
C GLU A 148 15.60 0.45 -8.52
N CYS A 149 14.91 0.36 -9.66
CA CYS A 149 13.91 1.33 -10.10
C CYS A 149 12.76 1.45 -9.08
N MET A 150 12.28 0.34 -8.56
CA MET A 150 11.24 0.32 -7.54
C MET A 150 11.70 0.97 -6.24
N VAL A 151 12.91 0.67 -5.77
CA VAL A 151 13.49 1.31 -4.57
C VAL A 151 13.67 2.81 -4.79
N ALA A 152 14.18 3.23 -5.95
CA ALA A 152 14.29 4.64 -6.32
C ALA A 152 12.93 5.35 -6.26
N ASN A 153 11.87 4.73 -6.79
CA ASN A 153 10.50 5.23 -6.71
C ASN A 153 9.99 5.33 -5.26
N LEU A 154 10.30 4.35 -4.41
CA LEU A 154 9.95 4.37 -2.99
C LEU A 154 10.69 5.49 -2.23
N ILE A 155 11.93 5.77 -2.58
CA ILE A 155 12.72 6.89 -2.02
C ILE A 155 12.14 8.23 -2.47
N TYR A 156 11.87 8.38 -3.78
CA TYR A 156 11.29 9.60 -4.36
C TYR A 156 9.97 9.97 -3.66
N ARG A 157 9.09 8.99 -3.45
CA ARG A 157 7.81 9.16 -2.74
C ARG A 157 7.92 9.27 -1.22
N LYS A 158 9.14 9.24 -0.67
CA LYS A 158 9.45 9.27 0.78
C LYS A 158 8.90 8.07 1.55
N TYR A 159 8.51 6.99 0.87
CA TYR A 159 8.07 5.74 1.48
C TYR A 159 9.23 4.97 2.12
N ILE A 160 10.44 5.19 1.61
CA ILE A 160 11.72 4.80 2.18
C ILE A 160 12.58 6.05 2.35
N LYS A 161 13.28 6.17 3.48
CA LYS A 161 14.30 7.21 3.70
C LYS A 161 15.69 6.59 3.58
N GLY A 162 16.47 7.09 2.63
CA GLY A 162 17.79 6.59 2.31
C GLY A 162 18.24 7.03 0.93
N TYR A 163 19.38 6.51 0.47
CA TYR A 163 19.90 6.72 -0.87
C TYR A 163 20.53 5.44 -1.41
N ILE A 164 20.54 5.31 -2.74
CA ILE A 164 21.22 4.22 -3.43
C ILE A 164 22.67 4.63 -3.63
N ALA A 165 23.60 3.82 -3.12
CA ALA A 165 25.03 3.95 -3.30
C ALA A 165 25.52 2.91 -4.30
N ARG A 166 26.38 3.32 -5.24
CA ARG A 166 27.08 2.38 -6.13
C ARG A 166 28.34 1.84 -5.43
N ARG A 167 28.63 0.56 -5.60
CA ARG A 167 29.80 -0.16 -5.10
C ARG A 167 30.33 -1.07 -6.21
N GLY A 168 31.24 -0.53 -7.04
CA GLY A 168 31.63 -1.19 -8.29
C GLY A 168 30.41 -1.39 -9.19
N ASP A 169 30.24 -2.61 -9.69
CA ASP A 169 29.13 -2.98 -10.58
C ASP A 169 27.82 -3.30 -9.83
N SER A 170 27.84 -3.27 -8.49
CA SER A 170 26.66 -3.51 -7.65
C SER A 170 26.17 -2.24 -6.98
N SER A 171 24.91 -2.22 -6.55
CA SER A 171 24.35 -1.13 -5.77
C SER A 171 23.87 -1.59 -4.39
N ALA A 172 23.84 -0.65 -3.45
CA ALA A 172 23.40 -0.84 -2.09
C ALA A 172 22.48 0.29 -1.65
N LEU A 173 21.43 -0.03 -0.92
CA LEU A 173 20.57 0.95 -0.27
C LEU A 173 21.14 1.30 1.11
N LYS A 174 21.56 2.55 1.28
CA LYS A 174 21.85 3.12 2.60
C LYS A 174 20.56 3.71 3.18
N LEU A 175 20.06 3.12 4.26
CA LEU A 175 18.84 3.54 4.93
C LEU A 175 19.13 4.53 6.07
N ASP A 176 18.17 5.42 6.30
CA ASP A 176 18.16 6.34 7.44
C ASP A 176 18.14 5.58 8.77
N LYS A 177 18.86 6.09 9.79
CA LYS A 177 19.03 5.40 11.07
C LYS A 177 17.76 5.35 11.93
N THR A 178 16.90 6.36 11.82
CA THR A 178 15.78 6.55 12.76
C THR A 178 14.44 6.28 12.08
N GLU A 179 14.27 6.68 10.82
CA GLU A 179 13.00 6.56 10.08
C GLU A 179 13.18 5.95 8.68
N ALA A 180 13.94 4.86 8.53
CA ALA A 180 14.10 4.14 7.25
C ALA A 180 12.77 3.87 6.51
N PHE A 181 11.70 3.55 7.23
CA PHE A 181 10.36 3.29 6.70
C PHE A 181 9.29 4.09 7.48
N PRO A 182 9.08 5.39 7.17
CA PRO A 182 8.23 6.28 7.96
C PRO A 182 6.74 5.88 7.88
N PRO A 183 5.90 6.14 8.90
CA PRO A 183 4.47 5.82 8.82
C PRO A 183 3.79 6.47 7.60
N LEU A 184 2.99 5.71 6.83
CA LEU A 184 2.33 6.24 5.62
C LEU A 184 1.41 7.42 5.97
N ALA A 185 0.72 7.36 7.11
CA ALA A 185 -0.14 8.44 7.56
C ALA A 185 0.60 9.79 7.67
N LYS A 186 1.87 9.77 8.12
CA LYS A 186 2.73 10.96 8.23
C LYS A 186 3.09 11.54 6.84
N ILE A 187 3.29 10.67 5.86
CA ILE A 187 3.64 11.06 4.48
C ILE A 187 2.43 11.69 3.78
N PHE A 188 1.23 11.10 3.96
CA PHE A 188 0.01 11.63 3.37
C PHE A 188 -0.47 12.92 4.04
N SER A 189 -0.17 13.16 5.32
CA SER A 189 -0.44 14.46 5.95
C SER A 189 0.49 15.57 5.45
N SER A 190 1.75 15.23 5.11
CA SER A 190 2.73 16.21 4.65
C SER A 190 2.60 16.60 3.17
N GLN A 191 1.86 15.82 2.36
CA GLN A 191 1.61 16.08 0.94
C GLN A 191 0.43 17.05 0.70
N THR A 192 -0.10 17.65 1.77
CA THR A 192 -1.26 18.56 1.74
C THR A 192 -0.87 20.05 1.79
N LEU A 193 0.38 20.38 1.47
CA LEU A 193 0.89 21.74 1.31
C LEU A 193 1.46 21.90 -0.10
#